data_AF-A0A316UQG2-F1
#
_entry.id   AF-A0A316UQG2-F1
#
_cell.length_a   1.000
_cell.length_b   1.000
_cell.length_c   1.000
_cell.angle_alpha   90.00
_cell.angle_beta   90.00
_cell.angle_gamma   90.00
#
_symmetry.space_group_name_H-M   'P 1'
#
loop_
_entity.id
_entity.type
_entity.pdbx_description
1 polymer ?
#
loop_
_entity_poly.entity_id
_entity_poly.type
_entity_poly.pdbx_seq_one_letter_code
_entity_poly.pdbx_strand_id
1 'polypeptide(L)'
;PPCLKALTPFIRHHRELASADPIVSYWCLYHAAQQGIATPGAQKDAQGMPFLIAMMDKLEEIKPALATNEAFTSDEVGSAHVENFALSVFTKADNEDRAGKASK
;
A
#
# COMPACT_ATOMS: atom_id res chain seq x y z
N PRO A 1 -12.11 7.77 -8.44
CA PRO A 1 -12.09 9.02 -9.23
C PRO A 1 -11.07 8.92 -10.39
N PRO A 2 -11.37 9.45 -11.59
CA PRO A 2 -10.46 9.36 -12.74
C PRO A 2 -9.08 9.96 -12.45
N CYS A 3 -9.02 11.08 -11.70
CA CYS A 3 -7.78 11.73 -11.29
C CYS A 3 -6.87 10.86 -10.40
N LEU A 4 -7.43 9.84 -9.73
CA LEU A 4 -6.70 8.95 -8.81
C LEU A 4 -6.55 7.52 -9.35
N LYS A 5 -6.81 7.30 -10.64
CA LYS A 5 -6.75 5.95 -11.25
C LYS A 5 -5.39 5.28 -11.07
N ALA A 6 -4.31 6.05 -11.07
CA ALA A 6 -2.94 5.56 -10.87
C ALA A 6 -2.73 4.87 -9.51
N LEU A 7 -3.55 5.18 -8.50
CA LEU A 7 -3.44 4.61 -7.16
C LEU A 7 -4.04 3.19 -7.04
N THR A 8 -4.78 2.75 -8.06
CA THR A 8 -5.51 1.47 -8.06
C THR A 8 -4.65 0.26 -7.65
N PRO A 9 -3.40 0.09 -8.14
CA PRO A 9 -2.58 -1.06 -7.76
C PRO A 9 -2.29 -1.10 -6.25
N PHE A 10 -1.96 0.04 -5.65
CA PHE A 10 -1.66 0.13 -4.22
C PHE A 10 -2.90 -0.14 -3.36
N ILE A 11 -4.06 0.38 -3.78
CA ILE A 11 -5.33 0.14 -3.08
C ILE A 11 -5.75 -1.33 -3.19
N ARG A 12 -5.50 -1.96 -4.34
CA ARG A 12 -5.73 -3.41 -4.51
C ARG A 12 -4.84 -4.21 -3.57
N HIS A 13 -3.54 -3.93 -3.53
CA HIS A 13 -2.61 -4.63 -2.63
C HIS A 13 -2.93 -4.42 -1.16
N HIS A 14 -3.33 -3.21 -0.75
CA HIS A 14 -3.85 -2.95 0.59
C HIS A 14 -4.97 -3.94 0.95
N ARG A 15 -5.95 -4.15 0.05
CA ARG A 15 -7.08 -5.07 0.29
C ARG A 15 -6.66 -6.54 0.31
N GLU A 16 -5.80 -6.94 -0.61
CA GLU A 16 -5.30 -8.33 -0.71
C GLU A 16 -4.46 -8.71 0.52
N LEU A 17 -3.67 -7.77 1.04
CA LEU A 17 -2.74 -8.01 2.14
C LEU A 17 -3.31 -7.67 3.52
N ALA A 18 -4.52 -7.11 3.60
CA ALA A 18 -5.10 -6.67 4.88
C ALA A 18 -5.12 -7.77 5.97
N SER A 19 -5.33 -9.03 5.58
CA SER A 19 -5.28 -10.18 6.49
C SER A 19 -3.94 -10.91 6.48
N ALA A 20 -3.26 -10.98 5.33
CA ALA A 20 -2.03 -11.75 5.16
C ALA A 20 -0.79 -11.05 5.71
N ASP A 21 -0.67 -9.74 5.47
CA ASP A 21 0.40 -8.89 5.97
C ASP A 21 -0.12 -7.46 6.23
N PRO A 22 -0.62 -7.20 7.46
CA PRO A 22 -1.16 -5.89 7.82
C PRO A 22 -0.14 -4.74 7.73
N ILE A 23 1.16 -5.03 7.86
CA ILE A 23 2.23 -4.02 7.75
C ILE A 23 2.32 -3.55 6.31
N VAL A 24 2.50 -4.47 5.37
CA VAL A 24 2.58 -4.13 3.93
C VAL A 24 1.27 -3.51 3.45
N SER A 25 0.13 -4.00 3.95
CA SER A 25 -1.19 -3.43 3.67
C SER A 25 -1.30 -1.95 4.08
N TYR A 26 -0.81 -1.60 5.27
CA TYR A 26 -0.77 -0.21 5.74
C TYR A 26 0.13 0.66 4.87
N TRP A 27 1.36 0.22 4.59
CA TRP A 27 2.32 0.98 3.79
C TRP A 27 1.85 1.19 2.33
N CYS A 28 1.14 0.22 1.76
CA CYS A 28 0.49 0.39 0.46
C CYS A 28 -0.56 1.51 0.47
N LEU A 29 -1.41 1.56 1.50
CA LEU A 29 -2.44 2.59 1.63
C LEU A 29 -1.83 3.97 1.95
N TYR A 30 -0.82 4.00 2.82
CA TYR A 30 -0.08 5.21 3.18
C TYR A 30 0.59 5.83 1.96
N HIS A 31 1.30 5.02 1.17
CA HIS A 31 1.95 5.47 -0.06
C HIS A 31 0.94 5.95 -1.11
N ALA A 32 -0.20 5.25 -1.24
CA ALA A 32 -1.29 5.69 -2.11
C ALA A 32 -1.85 7.05 -1.70
N ALA A 33 -2.01 7.30 -0.39
CA ALA A 33 -2.49 8.58 0.12
C ALA A 33 -1.50 9.71 -0.18
N GLN A 34 -0.20 9.49 0.06
CA GLN A 34 0.87 10.45 -0.27
C GLN A 34 0.87 10.82 -1.76
N GLN A 35 0.81 9.82 -2.64
CA GLN A 35 0.73 10.06 -4.09
C GLN A 35 -0.57 10.76 -4.50
N GLY A 36 -1.68 10.43 -3.86
CA GLY A 36 -2.97 11.07 -4.11
C GLY A 36 -2.98 12.55 -3.75
N ILE A 37 -2.36 12.93 -2.63
CA ILE A 37 -2.16 14.33 -2.22
C ILE A 37 -1.25 15.07 -3.20
N ALA A 38 -0.19 14.40 -3.68
CA ALA A 38 0.73 14.96 -4.66
C ALA A 38 0.13 15.08 -6.08
N THR A 39 -0.99 14.40 -6.36
CA THR A 39 -1.62 14.39 -7.68
C THR A 39 -2.29 15.74 -7.98
N PRO A 40 -1.88 16.47 -9.03
CA PRO A 40 -2.48 17.76 -9.37
C PRO A 40 -3.96 17.61 -9.71
N GLY A 41 -4.79 18.47 -9.13
CA GLY A 41 -6.23 18.51 -9.41
C GLY A 41 -7.05 17.49 -8.62
N ALA A 42 -6.42 16.59 -7.85
CA ALA A 42 -7.15 15.68 -6.96
C ALA A 42 -7.98 16.45 -5.91
N GLN A 43 -7.47 17.58 -5.42
CA GLN A 43 -8.18 18.44 -4.45
C GLN A 43 -9.34 19.24 -5.08
N LYS A 44 -9.30 19.47 -6.40
CA LYS A 44 -10.30 20.24 -7.14
C LYS A 44 -11.39 19.36 -7.73
N ASP A 45 -11.14 18.06 -7.85
CA ASP A 45 -12.10 17.07 -8.32
C ASP A 45 -13.15 16.78 -7.24
N ALA A 46 -14.43 16.83 -7.63
CA ALA A 46 -15.56 16.64 -6.71
C ALA A 46 -15.59 15.25 -6.05
N GLN A 47 -14.90 14.25 -6.62
CA GLN A 47 -14.81 12.90 -6.08
C GLN A 47 -13.39 12.57 -5.57
N GLY A 48 -12.37 13.29 -6.03
CA GLY A 48 -10.97 13.14 -5.63
C GLY A 48 -10.75 13.48 -4.16
N MET A 49 -11.13 14.68 -3.74
CA MET A 49 -10.92 15.14 -2.36
C MET A 49 -11.64 14.26 -1.32
N PRO A 50 -12.94 13.94 -1.48
CA PRO A 50 -13.62 13.03 -0.54
C PRO A 50 -12.98 11.65 -0.47
N PHE A 51 -12.47 11.15 -1.60
CA PHE A 51 -11.79 9.86 -1.64
C PHE A 51 -10.45 9.87 -0.88
N LEU A 52 -9.67 10.96 -0.99
CA LEU A 52 -8.44 11.13 -0.21
C LEU A 52 -8.72 11.25 1.29
N ILE A 53 -9.76 11.98 1.68
CA ILE A 53 -10.20 12.07 3.08
C ILE A 53 -10.52 10.68 3.62
N ALA A 54 -11.35 9.91 2.93
CA ALA A 54 -11.70 8.55 3.36
C ALA A 54 -10.48 7.61 3.46
N MET A 55 -9.46 7.78 2.61
CA MET A 55 -8.19 7.03 2.75
C MET A 55 -7.41 7.44 4.00
N MET A 56 -7.36 8.73 4.32
CA MET A 56 -6.69 9.23 5.53
C MET A 56 -7.42 8.77 6.78
N ASP A 57 -8.75 8.86 6.83
CA ASP A 57 -9.57 8.34 7.93
C ASP A 57 -9.28 6.85 8.18
N LYS A 58 -9.14 6.07 7.10
CA LYS A 58 -8.79 4.65 7.20
C LYS A 58 -7.40 4.42 7.79
N LEU A 59 -6.42 5.24 7.43
CA LEU A 59 -5.08 5.17 8.02
C LEU A 59 -5.11 5.54 9.52
N GLU A 60 -5.93 6.52 9.90
CA GLU A 60 -6.16 6.92 11.28
C GLU A 60 -6.88 5.85 12.11
N GLU A 61 -7.77 5.05 11.52
CA GLU A 61 -8.36 3.87 12.19
C GLU A 61 -7.33 2.76 12.46
N ILE A 62 -6.40 2.56 11.52
CA ILE A 62 -5.42 1.47 11.57
C ILE A 62 -4.28 1.79 12.55
N LYS A 63 -3.86 3.06 12.62
CA LYS A 63 -2.68 3.51 13.38
C LYS A 63 -2.74 3.23 14.89
N PRO A 64 -3.87 3.41 15.62
CA PRO A 64 -3.96 3.13 17.05
C PRO A 64 -3.85 1.63 17.38
N ALA A 65 -4.40 0.77 16.51
CA ALA A 65 -4.37 -0.68 16.71
C ALA A 65 -2.94 -1.26 16.61
N LEU A 66 -2.00 -0.47 16.08
CA LEU A 66 -0.66 -0.92 15.70
C LEU A 66 0.45 -0.02 16.24
N ALA A 67 0.11 0.96 17.07
CA ALA A 67 1.04 1.96 17.62
C ALA A 67 2.17 1.38 18.50
N THR A 68 2.01 0.14 18.97
CA THR A 68 3.04 -0.57 19.76
C THR A 68 4.03 -1.34 18.89
N ASN A 69 3.86 -1.36 17.57
CA ASN A 69 4.74 -2.07 16.64
C ASN A 69 5.53 -1.07 15.79
N GLU A 70 6.86 -1.11 15.92
CA GLU A 70 7.79 -0.21 15.23
C GLU A 70 7.66 -0.26 13.70
N ALA A 71 7.20 -1.38 13.12
CA ALA A 71 6.98 -1.50 11.69
C ALA A 71 5.86 -0.57 11.14
N PHE A 72 5.04 0.01 12.00
CA PHE A 72 4.00 0.99 11.63
C PHE A 72 4.38 2.43 11.99
N THR A 73 5.28 2.62 12.95
CA THR A 73 5.61 3.94 13.50
C THR A 73 6.97 4.46 13.02
N SER A 74 7.86 3.56 12.60
CA SER A 74 9.16 3.88 12.01
C SER A 74 9.15 3.58 10.52
N ASP A 75 9.34 4.62 9.70
CA ASP A 75 9.49 4.50 8.25
C ASP A 75 10.66 3.57 7.88
N GLU A 76 11.74 3.56 8.66
CA GLU A 76 12.91 2.70 8.41
C GLU A 76 12.57 1.21 8.61
N VAL A 77 11.93 0.87 9.73
CA VAL A 77 11.52 -0.51 10.03
C VAL A 77 10.43 -0.96 9.06
N GLY A 78 9.48 -0.07 8.74
CA GLY A 78 8.45 -0.30 7.74
C GLY A 78 9.03 -0.57 6.35
N SER A 79 10.00 0.23 5.91
CA SER A 79 10.68 0.04 4.63
C SER A 79 11.38 -1.31 4.57
N ALA A 80 12.13 -1.67 5.61
CA ALA A 80 12.81 -2.96 5.68
C ALA A 80 11.81 -4.13 5.59
N HIS A 81 10.64 -4.03 6.23
CA HIS A 81 9.60 -5.05 6.15
C HIS A 81 9.03 -5.18 4.74
N VAL A 82 8.70 -4.05 4.10
CA VAL A 82 8.18 -4.02 2.73
C VAL A 82 9.21 -4.54 1.72
N GLU A 83 10.48 -4.19 1.89
CA GLU A 83 11.59 -4.67 1.05
C GLU A 83 11.76 -6.19 1.17
N ASN A 84 11.77 -6.72 2.39
CA ASN A 84 11.87 -8.17 2.62
C ASN A 84 10.67 -8.93 2.04
N PHE A 85 9.46 -8.37 2.18
CA PHE A 85 8.26 -8.91 1.55
C PHE A 85 8.41 -8.94 0.02
N ALA A 86 8.79 -7.82 -0.58
CA ALA A 86 8.96 -7.71 -2.03
C ALA A 86 10.03 -8.67 -2.56
N LEU A 87 11.15 -8.80 -1.84
CA LEU A 87 12.21 -9.75 -2.16
C LEU A 87 11.70 -11.19 -2.11
N SER A 88 10.92 -11.55 -1.08
CA SER A 88 10.33 -12.90 -0.99
C SER A 88 9.42 -13.23 -2.17
N VAL A 89 8.54 -12.29 -2.55
CA VAL A 89 7.66 -12.45 -3.71
C VAL A 89 8.47 -12.60 -5.00
N PHE A 90 9.45 -11.72 -5.19
CA PHE A 90 10.33 -11.75 -6.36
C PHE A 90 11.11 -13.06 -6.47
N THR A 91 11.75 -13.51 -5.39
CA THR A 91 12.52 -14.76 -5.38
C THR A 91 11.65 -15.98 -5.67
N LYS A 92 10.40 -16.02 -5.16
CA LYS A 92 9.46 -17.10 -5.50
C LYS A 92 9.16 -17.12 -7.00
N ALA A 93 8.84 -15.96 -7.58
CA ALA A 93 8.57 -15.85 -9.01
C ALA A 93 9.79 -16.18 -9.88
N ASP A 94 10.99 -15.69 -9.52
CA ASP A 94 12.25 -16.00 -10.23
C ASP A 94 12.57 -17.50 -10.19
N ASN A 95 12.35 -18.16 -9.05
CA ASN A 95 12.54 -19.61 -8.94
C ASN A 95 11.55 -20.40 -9.81
N GLU A 96 10.28 -19.99 -9.89
CA GLU A 96 9.29 -20.62 -10.78
C GLU A 96 9.63 -20.42 -12.25
N ASP A 97 10.06 -19.22 -12.63
CA ASP A 97 10.48 -18.89 -14.00
C ASP A 97 11.70 -19.74 -14.42
N ARG A 98 12.75 -19.78 -13.57
CA ARG A 98 13.94 -20.62 -13.79
C ARG A 98 13.63 -22.11 -13.87
N ALA A 99 12.58 -22.56 -13.18
CA ALA A 99 12.11 -23.94 -13.25
C ALA A 99 11.24 -24.22 -14.49
N GLY A 100 10.98 -23.23 -15.34
CA GLY A 100 10.09 -23.34 -16.50
C GLY A 100 8.61 -23.51 -16.12
N LYS A 101 8.22 -23.08 -14.91
CA LYS A 101 6.88 -23.23 -14.35
C LYS A 101 6.13 -21.91 -14.20
N ALA A 102 6.60 -20.86 -14.89
CA ALA A 102 5.97 -19.54 -14.86
C ALA A 102 4.47 -19.64 -15.14
N SER A 103 3.67 -19.11 -14.21
CA SER A 103 2.21 -19.09 -14.29
C SER A 103 1.66 -17.71 -13.91
N LYS A 104 0.35 -17.52 -14.10
CA LYS A 104 -0.32 -16.24 -13.83
C LYS A 104 -0.64 -16.05 -12.36
#